data_AF-A0A939JDC8-F1
#
_entry.id   AF-A0A939JDC8-F1
#
_cell.length_a   1.000
_cell.length_b   1.000
_cell.length_c   1.000
_cell.angle_alpha   90.00
_cell.angle_beta   90.00
_cell.angle_gamma   90.00
#
_symmetry.space_group_name_H-M   'P 1'
#
loop_
_entity.id
_entity.type
_entity.pdbx_description
1 polymer ?
#
loop_
_entity_poly.entity_id
_entity_poly.type
_entity_poly.pdbx_seq_one_letter_code
_entity_poly.pdbx_strand_id
1 'polypeptide(L)'
;MRTWVSFWHRLLCLLLILLAATETYAQKPRSGYVVTLAGDTLRGAIFLRDEFAQQRHVEFVPLQGTEIVFLDAYQLASYTYYEDEDIIRYVGLPFYQNGSTVPTRGFLQQLVDGKVQLYKYRYIKLAPRRASELRIDASLGNKYPLFGPLSRREAEFSSYNAPHCLVVFQAGRPRLEEVNWWDLRKDAANYFADYPELAADLRAGNYHIRDIERIIRRYNTWHETRQQAR
;
A
#
# COMPACT_ATOMS: atom_id res chain seq x y z
N MET A 1 12.02 -60.74 -3.81
CA MET A 1 10.85 -60.16 -3.11
C MET A 1 11.19 -59.14 -2.02
N ARG A 2 12.34 -59.18 -1.32
CA ARG A 2 12.69 -58.19 -0.26
C ARG A 2 12.88 -56.72 -0.73
N THR A 3 13.25 -56.49 -1.98
CA THR A 3 13.51 -55.13 -2.51
C THR A 3 12.26 -54.30 -2.74
N TRP A 4 11.12 -54.95 -3.00
CA TRP A 4 9.85 -54.28 -3.27
C TRP A 4 9.26 -53.60 -2.03
N VAL A 5 9.32 -54.26 -0.87
CA VAL A 5 8.79 -53.72 0.39
C VAL A 5 9.54 -52.45 0.82
N SER A 6 10.86 -52.42 0.62
CA SER A 6 11.72 -51.26 0.93
C SER A 6 11.38 -50.04 0.06
N PHE A 7 11.07 -50.25 -1.22
CA PHE A 7 10.68 -49.18 -2.14
C PHE A 7 9.37 -48.49 -1.70
N TRP A 8 8.34 -49.27 -1.36
CA TRP A 8 7.06 -48.72 -0.90
C TRP A 8 7.15 -47.96 0.41
N HIS A 9 7.99 -48.42 1.36
CA HIS A 9 8.21 -47.69 2.61
C HIS A 9 8.91 -46.34 2.38
N ARG A 10 9.91 -46.29 1.48
CA ARG A 10 10.60 -45.03 1.15
C ARG A 10 9.67 -44.05 0.45
N LEU A 11 8.84 -44.54 -0.48
CA LEU A 11 7.85 -43.71 -1.17
C LEU A 11 6.79 -43.15 -0.21
N LEU A 12 6.27 -43.99 0.69
CA LEU A 12 5.31 -43.58 1.71
C LEU A 12 5.90 -42.51 2.65
N CYS A 13 7.13 -42.72 3.14
CA CYS A 13 7.81 -41.74 3.98
C CYS A 13 8.04 -40.40 3.25
N LEU A 14 8.42 -40.44 1.97
CA LEU A 14 8.60 -39.21 1.18
C LEU A 14 7.26 -38.47 1.00
N LEU A 15 6.17 -39.21 0.77
CA LEU A 15 4.84 -38.65 0.58
C LEU A 15 4.28 -38.04 1.89
N LEU A 16 4.55 -38.67 3.03
CA LEU A 16 4.22 -38.14 4.35
C LEU A 16 5.02 -36.87 4.70
N ILE A 17 6.31 -36.82 4.34
CA ILE A 17 7.14 -35.61 4.51
C ILE A 17 6.64 -34.47 3.62
N LEU A 18 6.26 -34.77 2.38
CA LEU A 18 5.69 -33.78 1.47
C LEU A 18 4.33 -33.28 1.95
N LEU A 19 3.47 -34.14 2.47
CA LEU A 19 2.17 -33.75 3.05
C LEU A 19 2.36 -32.90 4.31
N ALA A 20 3.24 -33.30 5.23
CA ALA A 20 3.53 -32.53 6.45
C ALA A 20 4.12 -31.14 6.14
N ALA A 21 4.88 -30.99 5.04
CA ALA A 21 5.43 -29.71 4.62
C ALA A 21 4.35 -28.72 4.11
N THR A 22 3.17 -29.21 3.69
CA THR A 22 2.11 -28.35 3.12
C THR A 22 1.37 -27.51 4.16
N GLU A 23 1.26 -27.96 5.42
CA GLU A 23 0.56 -27.20 6.47
C GLU A 23 1.37 -26.01 7.01
N THR A 24 2.70 -26.02 6.83
CA THR A 24 3.60 -24.99 7.37
C THR A 24 3.61 -23.67 6.61
N TYR A 25 2.90 -23.56 5.48
CA TYR A 25 2.90 -22.33 4.65
C TYR A 25 1.57 -21.55 4.69
N ALA A 26 0.61 -21.95 5.51
CA ALA A 26 -0.57 -21.13 5.76
C ALA A 26 -0.15 -19.91 6.60
N GLN A 27 -0.04 -18.74 5.95
CA GLN A 27 0.23 -17.49 6.65
C GLN A 27 -0.86 -17.26 7.70
N LYS A 28 -0.45 -17.12 8.97
CA LYS A 28 -1.40 -16.90 10.06
C LYS A 28 -2.15 -15.58 9.83
N PRO A 29 -3.49 -15.57 9.91
CA PRO A 29 -4.24 -14.34 9.78
C PRO A 29 -3.84 -13.37 10.90
N ARG A 30 -3.77 -12.08 10.58
CA ARG A 30 -3.41 -11.00 11.51
C ARG A 30 -4.68 -10.27 11.95
N SER A 31 -4.78 -9.90 13.21
CA SER A 31 -5.86 -9.04 13.67
C SER A 31 -5.82 -7.70 12.92
N GLY A 32 -7.00 -7.17 12.60
CA GLY A 32 -7.10 -5.95 11.81
C GLY A 32 -8.53 -5.47 11.62
N TYR A 33 -8.70 -4.54 10.70
CA TYR A 33 -10.01 -4.03 10.29
C TYR A 33 -9.99 -3.57 8.84
N VAL A 34 -11.18 -3.54 8.24
CA VAL A 34 -11.42 -2.91 6.93
C VAL A 34 -12.33 -1.70 7.11
N VAL A 35 -12.17 -0.71 6.25
CA VAL A 35 -13.03 0.47 6.18
C VAL A 35 -13.72 0.46 4.82
N THR A 36 -15.05 0.38 4.80
CA THR A 36 -15.85 0.38 3.56
C THR A 36 -15.79 1.76 2.89
N LEU A 37 -16.19 1.85 1.62
CA LEU A 37 -16.32 3.16 0.96
C LEU A 37 -17.34 4.09 1.65
N ALA A 38 -18.35 3.52 2.30
CA ALA A 38 -19.33 4.28 3.08
C ALA A 38 -18.78 4.80 4.42
N GLY A 39 -17.57 4.36 4.82
CA GLY A 39 -16.92 4.74 6.07
C GLY A 39 -17.16 3.78 7.23
N ASP A 40 -17.90 2.69 7.02
CA ASP A 40 -18.11 1.67 8.05
C ASP A 40 -16.80 0.96 8.36
N THR A 41 -16.54 0.73 9.64
CA THR A 41 -15.36 -0.01 10.10
C THR A 41 -15.76 -1.41 10.55
N LEU A 42 -15.24 -2.43 9.88
CA LEU A 42 -15.49 -3.83 10.20
C LEU A 42 -14.22 -4.45 10.79
N ARG A 43 -14.28 -4.93 12.03
CA ARG A 43 -13.17 -5.59 12.71
C ARG A 43 -13.13 -7.08 12.38
N GLY A 44 -11.93 -7.66 12.36
CA GLY A 44 -11.75 -9.07 12.06
C GLY A 44 -10.28 -9.46 11.93
N ALA A 45 -10.01 -10.39 11.03
CA ALA A 45 -8.66 -10.84 10.73
C ALA A 45 -8.36 -10.76 9.23
N ILE A 46 -7.14 -10.37 8.89
CA ILE A 46 -6.62 -10.16 7.56
C ILE A 46 -5.66 -11.30 7.23
N PHE A 47 -5.91 -12.02 6.15
CA PHE A 47 -4.95 -13.00 5.62
C PHE A 47 -3.91 -12.27 4.79
N LEU A 48 -2.67 -12.31 5.26
CA LEU A 48 -1.57 -11.73 4.51
C LEU A 48 -1.31 -12.56 3.25
N ARG A 49 -1.02 -11.84 2.18
CA ARG A 49 -0.53 -12.38 0.91
C ARG A 49 0.74 -11.61 0.54
N ASP A 50 1.34 -11.93 -0.60
CA ASP A 50 2.43 -11.12 -1.11
C ASP A 50 1.99 -9.66 -1.36
N GLU A 51 2.95 -8.73 -1.37
CA GLU A 51 2.66 -7.29 -1.52
C GLU A 51 1.85 -6.99 -2.80
N PHE A 52 2.01 -7.75 -3.89
CA PHE A 52 1.26 -7.49 -5.12
C PHE A 52 -0.21 -7.89 -5.00
N ALA A 53 -0.50 -9.01 -4.34
CA ALA A 53 -1.86 -9.43 -4.03
C ALA A 53 -2.55 -8.43 -3.08
N GLN A 54 -1.83 -7.96 -2.05
CA GLN A 54 -2.31 -6.96 -1.09
C GLN A 54 -2.71 -5.62 -1.73
N GLN A 55 -2.10 -5.25 -2.86
CA GLN A 55 -2.51 -4.05 -3.61
C GLN A 55 -3.81 -4.24 -4.42
N ARG A 56 -4.24 -5.48 -4.68
CA ARG A 56 -5.43 -5.81 -5.48
C ARG A 56 -6.66 -6.03 -4.62
N HIS A 57 -6.50 -6.84 -3.58
CA HIS A 57 -7.59 -7.25 -2.71
C HIS A 57 -7.06 -7.66 -1.35
N VAL A 58 -7.99 -7.77 -0.40
CA VAL A 58 -7.74 -8.27 0.94
C VAL A 58 -8.66 -9.47 1.20
N GLU A 59 -8.09 -10.50 1.81
CA GLU A 59 -8.82 -11.64 2.35
C GLU A 59 -9.12 -11.35 3.82
N PHE A 60 -10.41 -11.28 4.17
CA PHE A 60 -10.88 -10.80 5.46
C PHE A 60 -11.88 -11.76 6.08
N VAL A 61 -11.67 -12.13 7.35
CA VAL A 61 -12.66 -12.86 8.15
C VAL A 61 -13.24 -11.89 9.18
N PRO A 62 -14.53 -11.53 9.07
CA PRO A 62 -15.20 -10.67 10.04
C PRO A 62 -15.15 -11.27 11.45
N LEU A 63 -15.09 -10.43 12.50
CA LEU A 63 -15.02 -10.89 13.89
C LEU A 63 -16.16 -11.83 14.31
N GLN A 64 -17.35 -11.66 13.72
CA GLN A 64 -18.53 -12.47 13.99
C GLN A 64 -18.78 -13.56 12.91
N GLY A 65 -17.88 -13.67 11.94
CA GLY A 65 -18.01 -14.59 10.81
C GLY A 65 -16.95 -15.69 10.84
N THR A 66 -17.23 -16.79 10.15
CA THR A 66 -16.28 -17.90 9.94
C THR A 66 -15.78 -17.98 8.51
N GLU A 67 -16.40 -17.24 7.59
CA GLU A 67 -16.09 -17.26 6.17
C GLU A 67 -15.07 -16.18 5.80
N ILE A 68 -14.14 -16.54 4.90
CA ILE A 68 -13.22 -15.59 4.27
C ILE A 68 -13.98 -14.83 3.19
N VAL A 69 -13.96 -13.51 3.29
CA VAL A 69 -14.50 -12.60 2.29
C VAL A 69 -13.35 -11.96 1.52
N PHE A 70 -13.48 -11.92 0.19
CA PHE A 70 -12.52 -11.25 -0.70
C PHE A 70 -13.04 -9.85 -1.00
N LEU A 71 -12.31 -8.83 -0.57
CA LEU A 71 -12.70 -7.43 -0.70
C LEU A 71 -11.62 -6.68 -1.50
N ASP A 72 -12.03 -5.94 -2.53
CA ASP A 72 -11.09 -5.16 -3.35
C ASP A 72 -11.15 -3.65 -3.04
N ALA A 73 -10.29 -2.88 -3.72
CA ALA A 73 -10.21 -1.45 -3.52
C ALA A 73 -11.46 -0.71 -4.00
N TYR A 74 -12.34 -1.31 -4.82
CA TYR A 74 -13.63 -0.74 -5.21
C TYR A 74 -14.71 -0.95 -4.15
N GLN A 75 -14.47 -1.81 -3.14
CA GLN A 75 -15.38 -2.03 -2.02
C GLN A 75 -14.90 -1.32 -0.74
N LEU A 76 -13.59 -1.05 -0.64
CA LEU A 76 -12.97 -0.52 0.56
C LEU A 76 -12.28 0.84 0.36
N ALA A 77 -12.37 1.68 1.38
CA ALA A 77 -11.57 2.89 1.50
C ALA A 77 -10.15 2.56 1.97
N SER A 78 -10.01 1.63 2.91
CA SER A 78 -8.71 1.17 3.42
C SER A 78 -8.84 -0.16 4.16
N TYR A 79 -7.72 -0.82 4.43
CA TYR A 79 -7.64 -1.87 5.45
C TYR A 79 -6.37 -1.70 6.29
N THR A 80 -6.36 -2.30 7.47
CA THR A 80 -5.27 -2.18 8.44
C THR A 80 -5.09 -3.50 9.18
N TYR A 81 -3.85 -3.92 9.38
CA TYR A 81 -3.50 -5.04 10.23
C TYR A 81 -2.35 -4.67 11.16
N TYR A 82 -2.24 -5.44 12.24
CA TYR A 82 -1.18 -5.29 13.24
C TYR A 82 -0.12 -6.35 13.03
N GLU A 83 1.14 -5.93 12.97
CA GLU A 83 2.31 -6.80 12.93
C GLU A 83 3.25 -6.41 14.06
N ASP A 84 3.33 -7.28 15.08
CA ASP A 84 4.04 -6.99 16.32
C ASP A 84 3.55 -5.68 16.98
N GLU A 85 4.36 -4.63 16.98
CA GLU A 85 4.01 -3.30 17.48
C GLU A 85 3.65 -2.31 16.36
N ASP A 86 3.81 -2.72 15.09
CA ASP A 86 3.59 -1.88 13.92
C ASP A 86 2.13 -1.95 13.43
N ILE A 87 1.65 -0.79 12.98
CA ILE A 87 0.34 -0.64 12.33
C ILE A 87 0.56 -0.53 10.83
N ILE A 88 0.19 -1.56 10.08
CA ILE A 88 0.31 -1.56 8.62
C ILE A 88 -1.04 -1.21 8.01
N ARG A 89 -1.08 -0.08 7.28
CA ARG A 89 -2.29 0.46 6.66
C ARG A 89 -2.15 0.53 5.15
N TYR A 90 -3.21 0.13 4.47
CA TYR A 90 -3.36 0.21 3.02
C TYR A 90 -4.55 1.08 2.67
N VAL A 91 -4.36 2.06 1.79
CA VAL A 91 -5.40 3.02 1.39
C VAL A 91 -5.75 2.79 -0.08
N GLY A 92 -7.05 2.66 -0.36
CA GLY A 92 -7.57 2.55 -1.72
C GLY A 92 -7.53 3.92 -2.39
N LEU A 93 -6.73 4.06 -3.45
CA LEU A 93 -6.57 5.30 -4.20
C LEU A 93 -6.97 5.11 -5.67
N PRO A 94 -7.68 6.08 -6.28
CA PRO A 94 -8.02 6.05 -7.70
C PRO A 94 -6.88 6.66 -8.53
N PHE A 95 -6.37 5.93 -9.52
CA PHE A 95 -5.30 6.42 -10.39
C PHE A 95 -5.39 5.85 -11.81
N TYR A 96 -4.85 6.56 -12.79
CA TYR A 96 -4.61 5.97 -14.10
C TYR A 96 -3.38 5.06 -14.06
N GLN A 97 -3.37 4.02 -14.89
CA GLN A 97 -2.15 3.25 -15.13
C GLN A 97 -1.46 3.78 -16.39
N ASN A 98 -0.14 3.69 -16.45
CA ASN A 98 0.61 4.07 -17.65
C ASN A 98 0.06 3.34 -18.89
N GLY A 99 -0.37 4.10 -19.90
CA GLY A 99 -0.98 3.58 -21.13
C GLY A 99 -2.45 3.13 -21.00
N SER A 100 -3.11 3.33 -19.86
CA SER A 100 -4.55 3.09 -19.69
C SER A 100 -5.33 4.40 -19.73
N THR A 101 -6.38 4.45 -20.54
CA THR A 101 -7.39 5.54 -20.52
C THR A 101 -8.50 5.28 -19.51
N VAL A 102 -8.46 4.12 -18.85
CA VAL A 102 -9.46 3.68 -17.88
C VAL A 102 -8.83 3.79 -16.49
N PRO A 103 -9.44 4.56 -15.57
CA PRO A 103 -8.91 4.68 -14.24
C PRO A 103 -9.11 3.38 -13.47
N THR A 104 -8.16 3.06 -12.60
CA THR A 104 -8.23 1.91 -11.70
C THR A 104 -8.23 2.38 -10.25
N ARG A 105 -8.60 1.47 -9.35
CA ARG A 105 -8.47 1.69 -7.92
C ARG A 105 -7.65 0.55 -7.34
N GLY A 106 -6.60 0.91 -6.62
CA GLY A 106 -5.69 -0.05 -6.00
C GLY A 106 -5.33 0.39 -4.59
N PHE A 107 -4.94 -0.56 -3.76
CA PHE A 107 -4.43 -0.27 -2.43
C PHE A 107 -2.95 0.10 -2.49
N LEU A 108 -2.57 1.21 -1.85
CA LEU A 108 -1.19 1.61 -1.63
C LEU A 108 -0.91 1.57 -0.12
N GLN A 109 0.28 1.07 0.27
CA GLN A 109 0.68 1.02 1.68
C GLN A 109 0.98 2.43 2.17
N GLN A 110 0.29 2.91 3.19
CA GLN A 110 0.55 4.22 3.79
C GLN A 110 1.72 4.09 4.77
N LEU A 111 2.78 4.88 4.54
CA LEU A 111 3.96 4.94 5.39
C LEU A 111 3.89 6.12 6.38
N VAL A 112 3.31 7.24 5.95
CA VAL A 112 3.11 8.44 6.77
C VAL A 112 1.71 8.98 6.51
N ASP A 113 0.97 9.24 7.59
CA ASP A 113 -0.33 9.92 7.56
C ASP A 113 -0.17 11.40 7.97
N GLY A 114 -1.16 12.24 7.61
CA GLY A 114 -1.20 13.66 7.96
C GLY A 114 -1.57 14.57 6.78
N LYS A 115 -1.17 15.85 6.85
CA LYS A 115 -1.44 16.85 5.79
C LYS A 115 -0.80 16.45 4.46
N VAL A 116 0.42 15.93 4.54
CA VAL A 116 1.13 15.26 3.45
C VAL A 116 1.20 13.77 3.80
N GLN A 117 0.65 12.94 2.93
CA GLN A 117 0.63 11.50 3.08
C GLN A 117 1.71 10.90 2.18
N LEU A 118 2.45 9.91 2.70
CA LEU A 118 3.41 9.13 1.94
C LEU A 118 2.90 7.72 1.77
N TYR A 119 2.99 7.20 0.54
CA TYR A 119 2.63 5.83 0.24
C TYR A 119 3.76 5.10 -0.48
N LYS A 120 3.81 3.79 -0.26
CA LYS A 120 4.58 2.83 -1.04
C LYS A 120 3.65 2.15 -2.04
N TYR A 121 4.07 2.16 -3.30
CA TYR A 121 3.39 1.60 -4.45
C TYR A 121 4.31 0.63 -5.18
N ARG A 122 3.81 -0.55 -5.54
CA ARG A 122 4.47 -1.43 -6.50
C ARG A 122 3.72 -1.42 -7.81
N TYR A 123 4.43 -1.23 -8.93
CA TYR A 123 3.75 -1.27 -10.21
C TYR A 123 3.27 -2.68 -10.53
N ILE A 124 1.95 -2.79 -10.64
CA ILE A 124 1.28 -3.98 -11.18
C ILE A 124 0.24 -3.53 -12.17
N LYS A 125 0.12 -4.25 -13.28
CA LYS A 125 -1.02 -4.05 -14.17
C LYS A 125 -2.29 -4.48 -13.42
N LEU A 126 -3.20 -3.52 -13.25
CA LEU A 126 -4.52 -3.68 -12.67
C LEU A 126 -5.50 -3.54 -13.83
N ALA A 127 -6.03 -4.65 -14.31
CA ALA A 127 -7.18 -4.60 -15.20
C ALA A 127 -8.44 -4.46 -14.35
N PRO A 128 -9.38 -3.55 -14.68
CA PRO A 128 -10.71 -3.61 -14.10
C PRO A 128 -11.31 -4.97 -14.44
N ARG A 129 -11.85 -5.69 -13.44
CA ARG A 129 -12.41 -7.02 -13.63
C ARG A 129 -13.79 -6.95 -14.27
N ARG A 130 -14.53 -5.86 -14.05
CA ARG A 130 -15.89 -5.64 -14.59
C ARG A 130 -16.15 -4.19 -14.97
N ALA A 131 -17.03 -3.98 -15.95
CA ALA A 131 -17.46 -2.64 -16.37
C ALA A 131 -18.13 -1.84 -15.23
N SER A 132 -18.78 -2.52 -14.29
CA SER A 132 -19.38 -1.90 -13.09
C SER A 132 -18.35 -1.31 -12.13
N GLU A 133 -17.11 -1.84 -12.12
CA GLU A 133 -16.00 -1.36 -11.29
C GLU A 133 -15.38 -0.07 -11.86
N LEU A 134 -15.71 0.30 -13.10
CA LEU A 134 -15.29 1.57 -13.69
C LEU A 134 -15.95 2.79 -13.05
N ARG A 135 -17.04 2.58 -12.32
CA ARG A 135 -17.72 3.64 -11.57
C ARG A 135 -16.96 3.91 -10.28
N ILE A 136 -15.92 4.75 -10.39
CA ILE A 136 -15.37 5.43 -9.21
C ILE A 136 -16.47 6.37 -8.73
N ASP A 137 -17.08 6.04 -7.59
CA ASP A 137 -18.15 6.84 -7.02
C ASP A 137 -17.68 8.30 -6.83
N ALA A 138 -18.46 9.24 -7.36
CA ALA A 138 -18.19 10.67 -7.25
C ALA A 138 -18.11 11.13 -5.79
N SER A 139 -18.76 10.40 -4.87
CA SER A 139 -18.69 10.65 -3.42
C SER A 139 -17.27 10.55 -2.86
N LEU A 140 -16.42 9.68 -3.41
CA LEU A 140 -14.99 9.57 -3.06
C LEU A 140 -14.15 10.70 -3.65
N GLY A 141 -14.60 11.28 -4.78
CA GLY A 141 -13.90 12.33 -5.50
C GLY A 141 -13.63 13.58 -4.65
N ASN A 142 -14.42 13.79 -3.58
CA ASN A 142 -14.21 14.88 -2.63
C ASN A 142 -13.02 14.66 -1.68
N LYS A 143 -12.68 13.40 -1.36
CA LYS A 143 -11.57 13.08 -0.42
C LYS A 143 -10.26 12.80 -1.15
N TYR A 144 -10.32 12.09 -2.28
CA TYR A 144 -9.16 11.82 -3.12
C TYR A 144 -9.52 12.08 -4.59
N PRO A 145 -8.84 13.03 -5.27
CA PRO A 145 -9.06 13.22 -6.70
C PRO A 145 -8.57 12.00 -7.48
N LEU A 146 -9.10 11.83 -8.69
CA LEU A 146 -8.55 10.85 -9.63
C LEU A 146 -7.13 11.27 -10.03
N PHE A 147 -6.14 10.44 -9.68
CA PHE A 147 -4.75 10.76 -9.94
C PHE A 147 -4.32 10.37 -11.35
N GLY A 148 -3.38 11.15 -11.91
CA GLY A 148 -2.70 10.85 -13.18
C GLY A 148 -1.92 9.53 -13.14
N PRO A 149 -1.37 9.10 -14.28
CA PRO A 149 -0.67 7.83 -14.36
C PRO A 149 0.60 7.81 -13.52
N LEU A 150 0.74 6.80 -12.66
CA LEU A 150 2.00 6.51 -11.98
C LEU A 150 2.99 5.91 -12.99
N SER A 151 4.23 6.39 -12.97
CA SER A 151 5.30 5.99 -13.87
C SER A 151 5.69 4.54 -13.66
N ARG A 152 5.47 3.77 -14.72
CA ARG A 152 6.01 2.41 -14.84
C ARG A 152 7.53 2.41 -14.67
N ARG A 153 8.22 3.37 -15.28
CA ARG A 153 9.69 3.45 -15.26
C ARG A 153 10.18 3.69 -13.83
N GLU A 154 9.54 4.57 -13.08
CA GLU A 154 9.98 4.83 -11.71
C GLU A 154 9.79 3.61 -10.81
N ALA A 155 8.65 2.93 -10.92
CA ALA A 155 8.42 1.73 -10.14
C ALA A 155 9.32 0.55 -10.54
N GLU A 156 9.65 0.38 -11.83
CA GLU A 156 10.49 -0.73 -12.31
C GLU A 156 11.99 -0.53 -12.04
N PHE A 157 12.49 0.72 -12.08
CA PHE A 157 13.94 1.00 -12.05
C PHE A 157 14.47 1.60 -10.73
N SER A 158 13.59 1.96 -9.80
CA SER A 158 13.99 2.66 -8.57
C SER A 158 14.68 1.78 -7.52
N SER A 159 14.62 0.45 -7.63
CA SER A 159 15.27 -0.42 -6.66
C SER A 159 15.82 -1.68 -7.31
N TYR A 160 17.09 -1.96 -7.02
CA TYR A 160 17.83 -3.12 -7.52
C TYR A 160 17.23 -4.46 -7.06
N ASN A 161 16.46 -4.48 -5.95
CA ASN A 161 16.02 -5.72 -5.30
C ASN A 161 14.49 -5.91 -5.26
N ALA A 162 13.69 -4.88 -5.52
CA ALA A 162 12.23 -4.96 -5.56
C ALA A 162 11.61 -3.71 -6.22
N PRO A 163 10.86 -3.84 -7.33
CA PRO A 163 10.27 -2.69 -8.01
C PRO A 163 9.17 -2.03 -7.14
N HIS A 164 9.48 -0.88 -6.53
CA HIS A 164 8.55 -0.08 -5.73
C HIS A 164 8.85 1.41 -5.87
N CYS A 165 7.81 2.22 -5.96
CA CYS A 165 7.83 3.67 -5.99
C CYS A 165 7.23 4.23 -4.70
N LEU A 166 7.77 5.33 -4.22
CA LEU A 166 7.23 6.16 -3.16
C LEU A 166 6.47 7.32 -3.80
N VAL A 167 5.26 7.55 -3.34
CA VAL A 167 4.40 8.61 -3.84
C VAL A 167 3.86 9.45 -2.70
N VAL A 168 3.82 10.76 -2.89
CA VAL A 168 3.26 11.70 -1.91
C VAL A 168 1.98 12.33 -2.41
N PHE A 169 1.05 12.55 -1.48
CA PHE A 169 -0.18 13.29 -1.68
C PHE A 169 -0.31 14.39 -0.63
N GLN A 170 -0.53 15.64 -1.05
CA GLN A 170 -0.88 16.73 -0.14
C GLN A 170 -2.33 17.12 -0.36
N ALA A 171 -3.13 17.14 0.72
CA ALA A 171 -4.53 17.53 0.63
C ALA A 171 -4.68 18.94 0.03
N GLY A 172 -5.43 19.04 -1.07
CA GLY A 172 -5.59 20.27 -1.86
C GLY A 172 -4.76 20.33 -3.14
N ARG A 173 -3.83 19.39 -3.36
CA ARG A 173 -3.16 19.20 -4.66
C ARG A 173 -3.89 18.17 -5.51
N PRO A 174 -3.91 18.32 -6.85
CA PRO A 174 -4.68 17.44 -7.73
C PRO A 174 -3.94 16.15 -8.14
N ARG A 175 -2.69 15.94 -7.71
CA ARG A 175 -1.85 14.84 -8.19
C ARG A 175 -1.06 14.16 -7.06
N LEU A 176 -0.78 12.87 -7.28
CA LEU A 176 0.30 12.15 -6.62
C LEU A 176 1.62 12.57 -7.27
N GLU A 177 2.63 12.83 -6.45
CA GLU A 177 4.00 13.07 -6.93
C GLU A 177 4.86 11.85 -6.59
N GLU A 178 5.61 11.36 -7.55
CA GLU A 178 6.59 10.31 -7.33
C GLU A 178 7.89 10.93 -6.81
N VAL A 179 8.45 10.37 -5.74
CA VAL A 179 9.52 11.03 -4.99
C VAL A 179 10.88 10.34 -5.09
N ASN A 180 10.95 9.15 -5.67
CA ASN A 180 12.21 8.39 -5.78
C ASN A 180 13.31 9.15 -6.53
N TRP A 181 12.92 10.03 -7.46
CA TRP A 181 13.83 10.79 -8.32
C TRP A 181 13.89 12.27 -7.98
N TRP A 182 13.29 12.70 -6.87
CA TRP A 182 13.41 14.08 -6.43
C TRP A 182 14.86 14.46 -6.15
N ASP A 183 15.29 15.58 -6.73
CA ASP A 183 16.39 16.33 -6.16
C ASP A 183 15.89 17.00 -4.89
N LEU A 184 16.22 16.45 -3.71
CA LEU A 184 15.73 16.98 -2.44
C LEU A 184 16.08 18.46 -2.24
N ARG A 185 17.22 18.93 -2.77
CA ARG A 185 17.65 20.32 -2.60
C ARG A 185 16.79 21.28 -3.41
N LYS A 186 16.14 20.78 -4.47
CA LYS A 186 15.33 21.58 -5.38
C LYS A 186 13.86 21.20 -5.29
N ASP A 187 13.51 19.98 -5.70
CA ASP A 187 12.13 19.52 -5.85
C ASP A 187 11.42 19.45 -4.49
N ALA A 188 12.02 18.77 -3.50
CA ALA A 188 11.42 18.70 -2.16
C ALA A 188 11.41 20.07 -1.47
N ALA A 189 12.49 20.86 -1.58
CA ALA A 189 12.54 22.21 -1.01
C ALA A 189 11.47 23.15 -1.60
N ASN A 190 11.15 23.01 -2.89
CA ASN A 190 10.06 23.73 -3.53
C ASN A 190 8.70 23.18 -3.12
N TYR A 191 8.57 21.85 -2.96
CA TYR A 191 7.34 21.21 -2.53
C TYR A 191 6.90 21.68 -1.15
N PHE A 192 7.84 21.82 -0.20
CA PHE A 192 7.63 22.24 1.19
C PHE A 192 7.96 23.73 1.44
N ALA A 193 7.86 24.59 0.41
CA ALA A 193 8.26 26.00 0.50
C ALA A 193 7.44 26.83 1.53
N ASP A 194 6.27 26.35 1.93
CA ASP A 194 5.42 26.96 2.97
C ASP A 194 5.96 26.74 4.40
N TYR A 195 6.92 25.84 4.58
CA TYR A 195 7.70 25.68 5.81
C TYR A 195 9.17 26.10 5.58
N PRO A 196 9.53 27.39 5.77
CA PRO A 196 10.83 27.94 5.35
C PRO A 196 12.05 27.26 5.97
N GLU A 197 11.95 26.86 7.24
CA GLU A 197 13.04 26.17 7.97
C GLU A 197 13.36 24.81 7.34
N LEU A 198 12.33 23.98 7.09
CA LEU A 198 12.52 22.69 6.42
C LEU A 198 13.05 22.87 4.99
N ALA A 199 12.54 23.85 4.25
CA ALA A 199 13.02 24.14 2.91
C ALA A 199 14.49 24.59 2.90
N ALA A 200 14.94 25.33 3.93
CA ALA A 200 16.35 25.71 4.08
C ALA A 200 17.23 24.49 4.38
N ASP A 201 16.82 23.61 5.29
CA ASP A 201 17.55 22.37 5.60
C ASP A 201 17.67 21.43 4.38
N LEU A 202 16.61 21.33 3.59
CA LEU A 202 16.62 20.56 2.34
C LEU A 202 17.63 21.14 1.34
N ARG A 203 17.64 22.48 1.14
CA ARG A 203 18.61 23.16 0.25
C ARG A 203 20.06 23.00 0.72
N ALA A 204 20.28 23.02 2.04
CA ALA A 204 21.60 22.80 2.64
C ALA A 204 22.12 21.36 2.42
N GLY A 205 21.25 20.43 2.01
CA GLY A 205 21.63 19.04 1.80
C GLY A 205 21.73 18.23 3.09
N ASN A 206 20.99 18.63 4.13
CA ASN A 206 20.96 17.94 5.44
C ASN A 206 20.20 16.61 5.42
N TYR A 207 19.61 16.24 4.27
CA TYR A 207 18.79 15.05 4.10
C TYR A 207 19.18 14.24 2.88
N HIS A 208 18.91 12.93 2.96
CA HIS A 208 18.98 11.98 1.85
C HIS A 208 17.59 11.45 1.49
N ILE A 209 17.43 10.82 0.32
CA ILE A 209 16.13 10.28 -0.11
C ILE A 209 15.56 9.25 0.86
N ARG A 210 16.41 8.46 1.52
CA ARG A 210 16.00 7.52 2.58
C ARG A 210 15.36 8.20 3.79
N ASP A 211 15.53 9.52 3.94
CA ASP A 211 14.95 10.31 5.01
C ASP A 211 13.57 10.88 4.66
N ILE A 212 12.99 10.52 3.51
CA ILE A 212 11.73 11.11 3.04
C ILE A 212 10.58 10.96 4.04
N GLU A 213 10.49 9.81 4.73
CA GLU A 213 9.52 9.64 5.83
C GLU A 213 9.75 10.65 6.95
N ARG A 214 11.00 10.83 7.37
CA ARG A 214 11.38 11.78 8.44
C ARG A 214 11.08 13.22 8.03
N ILE A 215 11.34 13.59 6.78
CA ILE A 215 11.03 14.91 6.21
C ILE A 215 9.52 15.17 6.30
N ILE A 216 8.70 14.22 5.84
CA ILE A 216 7.24 14.37 5.81
C ILE A 216 6.65 14.40 7.23
N ARG A 217 7.15 13.56 8.14
CA ARG A 217 6.73 13.60 9.57
C ARG A 217 7.02 14.97 10.17
N ARG A 218 8.22 15.53 9.96
CA ARG A 218 8.58 16.89 10.46
C ARG A 218 7.64 17.96 9.90
N TYR A 219 7.32 17.90 8.60
CA TYR A 219 6.37 18.83 8.00
C TYR A 219 4.97 18.71 8.61
N ASN A 220 4.45 17.49 8.78
CA ASN A 220 3.12 17.26 9.33
C ASN A 220 3.01 17.75 10.78
N THR A 221 4.02 17.49 11.63
CA THR A 221 4.05 18.00 13.01
C THR A 221 4.03 19.54 13.07
N TRP A 222 4.81 20.20 12.21
CA TRP A 222 4.79 21.66 12.11
C TRP A 222 3.41 22.18 11.67
N HIS A 223 2.81 21.56 10.66
CA HIS A 223 1.52 21.97 10.13
C HIS A 223 0.39 21.82 11.17
N GLU A 224 0.38 20.73 11.92
CA GLU A 224 -0.58 20.50 13.02
C GLU A 224 -0.45 21.57 14.11
N THR A 225 0.79 21.85 14.55
CA THR A 225 1.06 22.89 15.56
C THR A 225 0.56 24.26 15.09
N ARG A 226 0.76 24.60 13.81
CA ARG A 226 0.29 25.86 13.22
C ARG A 226 -1.24 25.94 13.14
N GLN A 227 -1.93 24.81 12.93
CA GLN A 227 -3.39 24.78 12.91
C GLN A 227 -3.99 24.95 14.31
N GLN A 228 -3.36 24.40 15.35
CA GLN A 228 -3.82 24.55 16.74
C GLN A 228 -3.65 25.99 17.28
N ALA A 229 -2.70 26.75 16.72
CA ALA A 229 -2.45 28.14 17.10
C ALA A 229 -3.40 29.16 16.43
N ARG A 230 -4.31 28.71 15.56
CA ARG A 230 -5.28 29.54 14.84
C ARG A 230 -6.67 29.38 15.41
#